data_AF-A0A4Z1AFU4-F1
#
_entry.id   AF-A0A4Z1AFU4-F1
#
_cell.length_a   1.000
_cell.length_b   1.000
_cell.length_c   1.000
_cell.angle_alpha   90.00
_cell.angle_beta   90.00
_cell.angle_gamma   90.00
#
_symmetry.space_group_name_H-M   'P 1'
#
loop_
_entity.id
_entity.type
_entity.pdbx_description
1 polymer ?
#
loop_
_entity_poly.entity_id
_entity_poly.type
_entity_poly.pdbx_seq_one_letter_code
_entity_poly.pdbx_strand_id
1 'polypeptide(L)'
;MGEAISTLFSLLIMWAMWHFLWKPLRLDILREELFNIRDSLFDLALDKKLSFEDQVYKELEIILNGTIRYAHRISFLSSLIFRISVEKDYPGKVVENRLYSGLRERIHAESDETLKKKLKVMLRKYEVTVARYMIFTSPTLIGFSIAAILYFCAITILRTGIGQINETYRISTQHLRQILNKPINDAEYQVYIGIQDKASIA
;
A
#
# COMPACT_ATOMS: atom_id res chain seq x y z
N MET A 1 -31.51 9.23 -5.70
CA MET A 1 -31.10 9.94 -4.47
C MET A 1 -30.73 9.00 -3.33
N GLY A 2 -31.46 7.91 -3.06
CA GLY A 2 -31.16 6.99 -1.95
C GLY A 2 -29.76 6.35 -1.98
N GLU A 3 -29.26 5.95 -3.16
CA GLU A 3 -27.94 5.33 -3.32
C GLU A 3 -26.78 6.30 -3.01
N ALA A 4 -26.93 7.57 -3.39
CA ALA A 4 -25.94 8.61 -3.09
C ALA A 4 -25.87 8.92 -1.59
N ILE A 5 -27.00 8.85 -0.89
CA ILE A 5 -27.06 9.07 0.57
C ILE A 5 -26.43 7.88 1.31
N SER A 6 -26.71 6.65 0.87
CA SER A 6 -26.12 5.42 1.42
C SER A 6 -24.60 5.41 1.31
N THR A 7 -24.07 5.78 0.13
CA THR A 7 -22.62 5.85 -0.11
C THR A 7 -21.94 6.96 0.69
N LEU A 8 -22.56 8.13 0.85
CA LEU A 8 -22.02 9.19 1.71
C LEU A 8 -21.96 8.74 3.18
N PHE A 9 -23.00 8.06 3.65
CA PHE A 9 -23.08 7.58 5.02
C PHE A 9 -22.04 6.49 5.31
N SER A 10 -21.81 5.56 4.38
CA SER A 10 -20.78 4.52 4.54
C SER A 10 -19.37 5.10 4.55
N LEU A 11 -19.08 6.10 3.72
CA LEU A 11 -17.82 6.84 3.75
C LEU A 11 -17.59 7.57 5.07
N LEU A 12 -18.64 8.16 5.64
CA LEU A 12 -18.57 8.87 6.93
C LEU A 12 -18.30 7.91 8.08
N ILE A 13 -18.97 6.75 8.12
CA ILE A 13 -18.70 5.70 9.10
C ILE A 13 -17.26 5.19 8.96
N MET A 14 -16.81 4.90 7.74
CA MET A 14 -15.45 4.43 7.49
C MET A 14 -14.41 5.45 7.96
N TRP A 15 -14.63 6.73 7.68
CA TRP A 15 -13.78 7.82 8.17
C TRP A 15 -13.79 7.90 9.71
N ALA A 16 -14.96 7.78 10.34
CA ALA A 16 -15.09 7.80 11.79
C ALA A 16 -14.37 6.61 12.44
N MET A 17 -14.55 5.39 11.92
CA MET A 17 -13.83 4.19 12.39
C MET A 17 -12.32 4.36 12.25
N TRP A 18 -11.87 4.90 11.11
CA TRP A 18 -10.46 5.18 10.89
C TRP A 18 -9.89 6.19 11.91
N HIS A 19 -10.59 7.30 12.10
CA HIS A 19 -10.11 8.41 12.92
C HIS A 19 -10.19 8.12 14.43
N PHE A 20 -11.30 7.55 14.89
CA PHE A 20 -11.58 7.36 16.32
C PHE A 20 -11.17 6.00 16.86
N LEU A 21 -11.16 4.94 16.04
CA LEU A 21 -10.79 3.59 16.51
C LEU A 21 -9.38 3.22 16.03
N TRP A 22 -9.15 3.22 14.72
CA TRP A 22 -7.91 2.67 14.17
C TRP A 22 -6.67 3.49 14.55
N LYS A 23 -6.71 4.81 14.35
CA LYS A 23 -5.54 5.67 14.62
C LYS A 23 -5.13 5.67 16.11
N PRO A 24 -6.04 5.78 17.10
CA PRO A 24 -5.68 5.66 18.52
C PRO A 24 -5.15 4.27 18.87
N LEU A 25 -5.78 3.20 18.37
CA LEU A 25 -5.30 1.83 18.60
C LEU A 25 -3.86 1.64 18.10
N ARG A 26 -3.55 2.11 16.89
CA ARG A 26 -2.18 2.05 16.35
C ARG A 26 -1.18 2.88 17.15
N LEU A 27 -1.62 4.01 17.72
CA LEU A 27 -0.80 4.86 18.57
C LEU A 27 -0.47 4.15 19.89
N ASP A 28 -1.42 3.45 20.48
CA ASP A 28 -1.20 2.72 21.72
C ASP A 28 -0.27 1.52 21.52
N ILE A 29 -0.45 0.78 20.41
CA ILE A 29 0.50 -0.29 20.01
C ILE A 29 1.92 0.27 19.83
N LEU A 30 2.06 1.43 19.17
CA LEU A 30 3.37 2.08 19.01
C LEU A 30 3.98 2.41 20.38
N ARG A 31 3.21 3.01 21.29
CA ARG A 31 3.71 3.36 22.63
C ARG A 31 4.14 2.13 23.41
N GLU A 32 3.34 1.07 23.38
CA GLU A 32 3.65 -0.20 24.04
C GLU A 32 4.95 -0.81 23.50
N GLU A 33 5.11 -0.89 22.17
CA GLU A 33 6.36 -1.38 21.56
C GLU A 33 7.58 -0.53 21.95
N LEU A 34 7.43 0.80 22.05
CA LEU A 34 8.50 1.71 22.48
C LEU A 34 8.83 1.57 23.97
N PHE A 35 7.82 1.41 24.84
CA PHE A 35 8.05 1.14 26.26
C PHE A 35 8.81 -0.17 26.45
N ASN A 36 8.44 -1.22 25.72
CA ASN A 36 9.16 -2.50 25.75
C ASN A 36 10.64 -2.37 25.35
N ILE A 37 10.96 -1.50 24.38
CA ILE A 37 12.36 -1.22 23.99
C ILE A 37 13.09 -0.46 25.11
N ARG A 38 12.42 0.54 25.71
CA ARG A 38 12.97 1.32 26.83
C ARG A 38 13.27 0.44 28.04
N ASP A 39 12.36 -0.46 28.38
CA ASP A 39 12.53 -1.35 29.52
C ASP A 39 13.67 -2.34 29.25
N SER A 40 13.80 -2.84 28.02
CA SER A 40 14.96 -3.65 27.63
C SER A 40 16.29 -2.89 27.73
N LEU A 41 16.29 -1.58 27.41
CA LEU A 41 17.47 -0.72 27.58
C LEU A 41 17.82 -0.51 29.06
N PHE A 42 16.80 -0.33 29.91
CA PHE A 42 16.95 -0.21 31.35
C PHE A 42 17.52 -1.50 31.97
N ASP A 43 17.04 -2.67 31.53
CA ASP A 43 17.56 -3.97 31.97
C ASP A 43 19.05 -4.14 31.62
N LEU A 44 19.49 -3.67 30.44
CA LEU A 44 20.91 -3.67 30.09
C LEU A 44 21.77 -2.81 31.03
N ALA A 45 21.21 -1.70 31.49
CA ALA A 45 21.90 -0.84 32.43
C ALA A 45 21.95 -1.43 33.85
N LEU A 46 20.87 -2.08 34.29
CA LEU A 46 20.81 -2.82 35.55
C LEU A 46 21.80 -3.99 35.60
N ASP A 47 21.92 -4.72 34.49
CA ASP A 47 22.87 -5.83 34.32
C ASP A 47 24.35 -5.41 34.37
N LYS A 48 24.63 -4.11 34.56
CA LYS A 48 25.97 -3.47 34.48
C LYS A 48 26.68 -3.68 33.13
N LYS A 49 25.91 -4.02 32.08
CA LYS A 49 26.42 -4.15 30.70
C LYS A 49 26.51 -2.79 30.01
N LEU A 50 25.78 -1.80 30.51
CA LEU A 50 25.77 -0.43 30.04
C LEU A 50 25.69 0.50 31.26
N SER A 51 26.43 1.60 31.30
CA SER A 51 26.29 2.56 32.39
C SER A 51 25.09 3.49 32.13
N PHE A 52 24.34 3.86 33.16
CA PHE A 52 23.33 4.92 33.07
C PHE A 52 23.96 6.28 32.70
N GLU A 53 25.25 6.46 33.01
CA GLU A 53 25.98 7.67 32.65
C GLU A 53 26.51 7.65 31.20
N ASP A 54 26.44 6.50 30.54
CA ASP A 54 26.88 6.35 29.16
C ASP A 54 26.08 7.26 28.22
N GLN A 55 26.78 7.92 27.32
CA GLN A 55 26.19 8.78 26.32
C GLN A 55 25.23 8.01 25.40
N VAL A 56 25.54 6.75 25.07
CA VAL A 56 24.67 5.89 24.24
C VAL A 56 23.35 5.60 24.94
N TYR A 57 23.39 5.33 26.24
CA TYR A 57 22.19 5.13 27.05
C TYR A 57 21.30 6.37 27.02
N LYS A 58 21.88 7.54 27.34
CA LYS A 58 21.16 8.82 27.38
C LYS A 58 20.56 9.20 26.03
N GLU A 59 21.30 9.01 24.94
CA GLU A 59 20.80 9.32 23.59
C GLU A 59 19.63 8.41 23.18
N LEU A 60 19.72 7.10 23.45
CA LEU A 60 18.60 6.17 23.21
C LEU A 60 17.39 6.51 24.07
N GLU A 61 17.60 6.79 25.35
CA GLU A 61 16.52 7.18 26.26
C GLU A 61 15.81 8.46 25.78
N ILE A 62 16.57 9.49 25.37
CA ILE A 62 16.02 10.74 24.82
C ILE A 62 15.17 10.45 23.57
N ILE A 63 15.67 9.61 22.66
CA ILE A 63 14.95 9.25 21.43
C ILE A 63 13.66 8.50 21.78
N LEU A 64 13.71 7.50 22.66
CA LEU A 64 12.55 6.71 23.05
C LEU A 64 11.51 7.56 23.75
N ASN A 65 11.90 8.32 24.79
CA ASN A 65 10.99 9.18 25.54
C ASN A 65 10.41 10.29 24.66
N GLY A 66 11.23 10.90 23.80
CA GLY A 66 10.78 11.89 22.82
C GLY A 66 9.75 11.31 21.85
N THR A 67 10.02 10.10 21.33
CA THR A 67 9.11 9.43 20.41
C THR A 67 7.81 9.04 21.09
N ILE A 68 7.84 8.50 22.31
CA ILE A 68 6.63 8.16 23.08
C ILE A 68 5.77 9.42 23.32
N ARG A 69 6.38 10.53 23.73
CA ARG A 69 5.69 11.80 24.00
C ARG A 69 5.06 12.40 22.75
N TYR A 70 5.78 12.35 21.63
CA TYR A 70 5.35 12.97 20.37
C TYR A 70 4.84 11.97 19.32
N ALA A 71 4.56 10.72 19.71
CA ALA A 71 4.14 9.64 18.81
C ALA A 71 2.92 10.02 17.96
N HIS A 72 1.96 10.74 18.55
CA HIS A 72 0.75 11.20 17.89
C HIS A 72 0.99 12.22 16.75
N ARG A 73 2.16 12.87 16.73
CA ARG A 73 2.57 13.84 15.70
C ARG A 73 3.33 13.19 14.55
N ILE A 74 3.74 11.93 14.72
CA ILE A 74 4.44 11.19 13.68
C ILE A 74 3.46 10.92 12.55
N SER A 75 3.71 11.52 11.39
CA SER A 75 2.89 11.39 10.19
C SER A 75 3.78 11.21 8.98
N PHE A 76 3.50 10.19 8.18
CA PHE A 76 4.21 9.92 6.94
C PHE A 76 4.19 11.12 5.99
N LEU A 77 3.04 11.79 5.86
CA LEU A 77 2.89 12.92 4.95
C LEU A 77 3.75 14.10 5.38
N SER A 78 3.79 14.39 6.69
CA SER A 78 4.64 15.46 7.22
C SER A 78 6.13 15.15 6.98
N SER A 79 6.55 13.90 7.18
CA SER A 79 7.91 13.46 6.90
C SER A 79 8.26 13.54 5.41
N LEU A 80 7.32 13.19 4.52
CA LEU A 80 7.51 13.26 3.07
C LEU A 80 7.60 14.71 2.59
N ILE A 81 6.69 15.58 3.02
CA ILE A 81 6.70 17.01 2.68
C ILE A 81 7.99 17.66 3.19
N PHE A 82 8.39 17.35 4.43
CA PHE A 82 9.67 17.83 4.96
C PHE A 82 10.84 17.40 4.08
N ARG A 83 10.90 16.12 3.68
CA ARG A 83 11.96 15.60 2.83
C ARG A 83 11.99 16.26 1.44
N ILE A 84 10.83 16.45 0.81
CA ILE A 84 10.73 17.13 -0.49
C ILE A 84 11.15 18.60 -0.37
N SER A 85 10.73 19.30 0.70
CA SER A 85 11.06 20.70 0.93
C SER A 85 12.57 20.88 1.14
N VAL A 86 13.17 20.00 1.94
CA VAL A 86 14.61 19.97 2.18
C VAL A 86 15.40 19.73 0.90
N GLU A 87 15.03 18.73 0.08
CA GLU A 87 15.75 18.43 -1.17
C GLU A 87 15.67 19.60 -2.15
N LYS A 88 14.53 20.30 -2.16
CA LYS A 88 14.34 21.48 -3.00
C LYS A 88 15.22 22.66 -2.55
N ASP A 89 15.27 22.93 -1.25
CA ASP A 89 15.99 24.08 -0.69
C ASP A 89 17.50 23.81 -0.54
N TYR A 90 17.89 22.53 -0.43
CA TYR A 90 19.26 22.07 -0.22
C TYR A 90 19.58 20.82 -1.07
N PRO A 91 19.63 20.95 -2.40
CA PRO A 91 19.85 19.81 -3.29
C PRO A 91 21.18 19.11 -2.99
N GLY A 92 21.15 17.78 -2.90
CA GLY A 92 22.33 16.96 -2.64
C GLY A 92 22.86 16.97 -1.20
N LYS A 93 22.17 17.60 -0.25
CA LYS A 93 22.51 17.48 1.19
C LYS A 93 21.66 16.42 1.86
N VAL A 94 22.31 15.46 2.50
CA VAL A 94 21.62 14.46 3.33
C VAL A 94 21.25 15.12 4.66
N VAL A 95 19.95 15.30 4.90
CA VAL A 95 19.45 15.76 6.21
C VAL A 95 19.27 14.56 7.11
N GLU A 96 20.23 14.39 8.02
CA GLU A 96 20.15 13.43 9.10
C GLU A 96 19.90 14.13 10.43
N ASN A 97 19.14 13.47 11.31
CA ASN A 97 19.03 13.93 12.69
C ASN A 97 20.38 13.69 13.39
N ARG A 98 21.07 14.78 13.77
CA ARG A 98 22.38 14.74 14.42
C ARG A 98 22.44 13.80 15.63
N LEU A 99 21.35 13.72 16.40
CA LEU A 99 21.28 12.80 17.54
C LEU A 99 21.25 11.34 17.08
N TYR A 100 20.55 11.06 16.00
CA TYR A 100 20.40 9.72 15.46
C TYR A 100 21.66 9.22 14.75
N SER A 101 22.28 10.07 13.93
CA SER A 101 23.54 9.73 13.24
C SER A 101 24.68 9.56 14.25
N GLY A 102 24.79 10.48 15.23
CA GLY A 102 25.76 10.37 16.32
C GLY A 102 25.58 9.10 17.15
N LEU A 103 24.33 8.76 17.51
CA LEU A 103 24.05 7.52 18.23
C LEU A 103 24.49 6.28 17.43
N ARG A 104 24.18 6.25 16.13
CA ARG A 104 24.56 5.15 15.25
C ARG A 104 26.08 5.01 15.21
N GLU A 105 26.81 6.10 15.02
CA GLU A 105 28.28 6.11 15.03
C GLU A 105 28.85 5.59 16.36
N ARG A 106 28.32 6.04 17.51
CA ARG A 106 28.75 5.57 18.84
C ARG A 106 28.50 4.08 19.04
N ILE A 107 27.33 3.58 18.63
CA ILE A 107 27.04 2.13 18.66
C ILE A 107 28.02 1.36 17.77
N HIS A 108 28.44 1.93 16.63
CA HIS A 108 29.43 1.30 15.76
C HIS A 108 30.85 1.31 16.35
N ALA A 109 31.20 2.35 17.10
CA ALA A 109 32.47 2.52 17.80
C ALA A 109 32.58 1.71 19.10
N GLU A 110 31.47 1.12 19.57
CA GLU A 110 31.45 0.29 20.77
C GLU A 110 32.40 -0.90 20.64
N SER A 111 33.18 -1.14 21.70
CA SER A 111 34.24 -2.16 21.72
C SER A 111 33.70 -3.55 22.06
N ASP A 112 32.68 -3.63 22.92
CA ASP A 112 32.02 -4.91 23.22
C ASP A 112 31.05 -5.29 22.09
N GLU A 113 31.43 -6.29 21.29
CA GLU A 113 30.62 -6.81 20.18
C GLU A 113 29.26 -7.37 20.63
N THR A 114 29.16 -7.89 21.86
CA THR A 114 27.89 -8.40 22.40
C THR A 114 26.93 -7.24 22.69
N LEU A 115 27.42 -6.22 23.40
CA LEU A 115 26.66 -5.01 23.71
C LEU A 115 26.25 -4.28 22.42
N LYS A 116 27.20 -4.07 21.51
CA LYS A 116 26.99 -3.49 20.18
C LYS A 116 25.89 -4.19 19.39
N LYS A 117 25.90 -5.52 19.36
CA LYS A 117 24.85 -6.30 18.69
C LYS A 117 23.48 -6.06 19.32
N LYS A 118 23.39 -6.04 20.65
CA LYS A 118 22.12 -5.76 21.36
C LYS A 118 21.61 -4.35 21.07
N LEU A 119 22.47 -3.34 21.14
CA LEU A 119 22.12 -1.95 20.83
C LEU A 119 21.65 -1.78 19.39
N LYS A 120 22.31 -2.42 18.42
CA LYS A 120 21.87 -2.44 17.02
C LYS A 120 20.50 -3.07 16.84
N VAL A 121 20.23 -4.17 17.54
CA VAL A 121 18.91 -4.83 17.50
C VAL A 121 17.82 -3.93 18.09
N MET A 122 18.10 -3.24 19.20
CA MET A 122 17.16 -2.28 19.79
C MET A 122 16.88 -1.10 18.86
N LEU A 123 17.93 -0.51 18.27
CA LEU A 123 17.80 0.59 17.33
C LEU A 123 16.97 0.18 16.09
N ARG A 124 17.25 -0.99 15.53
CA ARG A 124 16.50 -1.54 14.41
C ARG A 124 15.04 -1.82 14.78
N LYS A 125 14.78 -2.35 15.98
CA LYS A 125 13.42 -2.60 16.47
C LYS A 125 12.65 -1.28 16.56
N TYR A 126 13.28 -0.25 17.12
CA TYR A 126 12.75 1.12 17.15
C TYR A 126 12.39 1.63 15.75
N GLU A 127 13.32 1.57 14.78
CA GLU A 127 13.09 2.03 13.40
C GLU A 127 11.91 1.31 12.75
N VAL A 128 11.86 -0.02 12.86
CA VAL A 128 10.81 -0.86 12.27
C VAL A 128 9.45 -0.55 12.91
N THR A 129 9.40 -0.39 14.24
CA THR A 129 8.19 -0.04 14.98
C THR A 129 7.64 1.32 14.53
N VAL A 130 8.49 2.34 14.44
CA VAL A 130 8.10 3.68 13.98
C VAL A 130 7.66 3.66 12.51
N ALA A 131 8.41 3.00 11.63
CA ALA A 131 8.07 2.89 10.21
C ALA A 131 6.74 2.15 10.01
N ARG A 132 6.52 1.06 10.74
CA ARG A 132 5.25 0.32 10.75
C ARG A 132 4.10 1.23 11.15
N TYR A 133 4.25 2.00 12.23
CA TYR A 133 3.23 2.98 12.62
C TYR A 133 2.93 4.00 11.53
N MET A 134 3.96 4.58 10.90
CA MET A 134 3.79 5.55 9.81
C MET A 134 2.99 4.98 8.63
N ILE A 135 3.28 3.73 8.24
CA ILE A 135 2.58 3.06 7.12
C ILE A 135 1.11 2.83 7.48
N PHE A 136 0.83 2.28 8.66
CA PHE A 136 -0.52 1.91 9.06
C PHE A 136 -1.39 3.07 9.54
N THR A 137 -0.83 4.28 9.70
CA THR A 137 -1.60 5.48 10.09
C THR A 137 -1.75 6.50 8.97
N SER A 138 -1.09 6.29 7.82
CA SER A 138 -1.17 7.19 6.67
C SER A 138 -2.41 6.89 5.81
N PRO A 139 -3.44 7.75 5.81
CA PRO A 139 -4.66 7.52 5.03
C PRO A 139 -4.40 7.59 3.53
N THR A 140 -3.41 8.38 3.10
CA THR A 140 -3.03 8.51 1.69
C THR A 140 -2.43 7.23 1.13
N LEU A 141 -1.65 6.49 1.94
CA LEU A 141 -1.06 5.22 1.53
C LEU A 141 -2.11 4.12 1.40
N ILE A 142 -3.09 4.11 2.29
CA ILE A 142 -4.23 3.17 2.21
C ILE A 142 -5.14 3.54 1.06
N GLY A 143 -5.45 4.82 0.89
CA GLY A 143 -6.20 5.32 -0.27
C GLY A 143 -5.50 4.97 -1.59
N PHE A 144 -4.19 5.16 -1.68
CA PHE A 144 -3.39 4.78 -2.85
C PHE A 144 -3.36 3.27 -3.06
N SER A 145 -3.25 2.47 -2.00
CA SER A 145 -3.28 1.01 -2.08
C SER A 145 -4.63 0.50 -2.59
N ILE A 146 -5.73 1.07 -2.08
CA ILE A 146 -7.09 0.76 -2.56
C ILE A 146 -7.23 1.17 -4.02
N ALA A 147 -6.78 2.36 -4.40
CA ALA A 147 -6.83 2.84 -5.78
C ALA A 147 -6.01 1.96 -6.74
N ALA A 148 -4.82 1.53 -6.34
CA ALA A 148 -3.96 0.63 -7.13
C ALA A 148 -4.61 -0.74 -7.33
N ILE A 149 -5.26 -1.29 -6.29
CA ILE A 149 -6.02 -2.55 -6.38
C ILE A 149 -7.20 -2.39 -7.35
N LEU A 150 -7.98 -1.31 -7.22
CA LEU A 150 -9.12 -1.03 -8.11
C LEU A 150 -8.67 -0.89 -9.57
N TYR A 151 -7.56 -0.19 -9.80
CA TYR A 151 -6.97 -0.04 -11.13
C TYR A 151 -6.53 -1.39 -11.72
N PHE A 152 -5.88 -2.25 -10.93
CA PHE A 152 -5.46 -3.58 -11.35
C PHE A 152 -6.66 -4.49 -11.66
N CYS A 153 -7.72 -4.43 -10.85
CA CYS A 153 -8.98 -5.13 -11.11
C CYS A 153 -9.63 -4.66 -12.41
N ALA A 154 -9.69 -3.35 -12.65
CA ALA A 154 -10.24 -2.78 -13.88
C ALA A 154 -9.47 -3.24 -15.13
N ILE A 155 -8.13 -3.23 -15.08
CA ILE A 155 -7.30 -3.76 -16.18
C ILE A 155 -7.57 -5.23 -16.42
N THR A 156 -7.66 -6.04 -15.37
CA THR A 156 -7.89 -7.48 -15.50
C THR A 156 -9.27 -7.75 -16.13
N ILE A 157 -10.31 -7.03 -15.71
CA ILE A 157 -11.65 -7.13 -16.30
C ILE A 157 -11.64 -6.71 -17.78
N LEU A 158 -10.98 -5.59 -18.12
CA LEU A 158 -10.85 -5.14 -19.50
C LEU A 158 -10.10 -6.16 -20.37
N ARG A 159 -9.00 -6.74 -19.88
CA ARG A 159 -8.23 -7.76 -20.61
C ARG A 159 -9.05 -9.03 -20.83
N THR A 160 -9.72 -9.55 -19.80
CA THR A 160 -10.56 -10.75 -19.92
C THR A 160 -11.77 -10.49 -20.82
N GLY A 161 -12.38 -9.30 -20.71
CA GLY A 161 -13.50 -8.89 -21.57
C GLY A 161 -13.11 -8.79 -23.04
N ILE A 162 -11.99 -8.15 -23.36
CA ILE A 162 -11.46 -8.07 -24.73
C ILE A 162 -11.14 -9.48 -25.26
N GLY A 163 -10.59 -10.36 -24.42
CA GLY A 163 -10.32 -11.76 -24.78
C GLY A 163 -11.57 -12.53 -25.19
N GLN A 164 -12.66 -12.39 -24.43
CA GLN A 164 -13.94 -13.05 -24.74
C GLN A 164 -14.60 -12.50 -26.01
N ILE A 165 -14.51 -11.19 -26.24
CA ILE A 165 -15.03 -10.56 -27.46
C ILE A 165 -14.26 -11.06 -28.68
N ASN A 166 -12.93 -11.14 -28.60
CA ASN A 166 -12.10 -11.63 -29.71
C ASN A 166 -12.41 -13.09 -30.04
N GLU A 167 -12.57 -13.97 -29.05
CA GLU A 167 -12.89 -15.37 -29.32
C GLU A 167 -14.31 -15.53 -29.89
N THR A 168 -15.27 -14.73 -29.40
CA THR A 168 -16.63 -14.67 -29.95
C THR A 168 -16.61 -14.20 -31.41
N TYR A 169 -15.85 -13.15 -31.72
CA TYR A 169 -15.69 -12.65 -33.09
C TYR A 169 -15.07 -13.71 -34.01
N ARG A 170 -14.10 -14.48 -33.50
CA ARG A 170 -13.45 -15.58 -34.24
C ARG A 170 -14.42 -16.73 -34.52
N ILE A 171 -15.24 -17.11 -33.55
CA ILE A 171 -16.28 -18.14 -33.70
C ILE A 171 -17.36 -17.68 -34.70
N SER A 172 -17.85 -16.45 -34.56
CA SER A 172 -18.86 -15.90 -35.47
C SER A 172 -18.37 -15.81 -36.92
N THR A 173 -17.13 -15.38 -37.14
CA THR A 173 -16.54 -15.32 -38.49
C THR A 173 -16.32 -16.71 -39.08
N GLN A 174 -15.94 -17.70 -38.28
CA GLN A 174 -15.87 -19.10 -38.72
C GLN A 174 -17.25 -19.65 -39.11
N HIS A 175 -18.28 -19.41 -38.31
CA HIS A 175 -19.65 -19.83 -38.64
C HIS A 175 -20.18 -19.14 -39.91
N LEU A 176 -19.94 -17.83 -40.07
CA LEU A 176 -20.32 -17.11 -41.29
C LEU A 176 -19.63 -17.68 -42.53
N ARG A 177 -18.33 -18.01 -42.44
CA ARG A 177 -17.62 -18.67 -43.54
C ARG A 177 -18.18 -20.05 -43.85
N GLN A 178 -18.58 -20.83 -42.84
CA GLN A 178 -19.23 -22.13 -43.07
C GLN A 178 -20.60 -21.99 -43.73
N ILE A 179 -21.37 -20.96 -43.39
CA ILE A 179 -22.67 -20.68 -44.00
C ILE A 179 -22.50 -20.19 -45.44
N LEU A 180 -21.55 -19.28 -45.70
CA LEU A 180 -21.27 -18.73 -47.03
C LEU A 180 -20.61 -19.74 -47.99
N ASN A 181 -19.76 -20.63 -47.48
CA ASN A 181 -19.11 -21.67 -48.28
C ASN A 181 -19.93 -22.96 -48.36
N LYS A 182 -21.09 -23.04 -47.69
CA LYS A 182 -22.04 -24.12 -47.99
C LYS A 182 -22.52 -23.89 -49.42
N PRO A 183 -22.35 -24.86 -50.34
CA PRO A 183 -22.90 -24.73 -51.67
C PRO A 183 -24.41 -24.50 -51.50
N ILE A 184 -24.91 -23.41 -52.08
CA ILE A 184 -26.34 -23.14 -52.18
C ILE A 184 -26.90 -24.37 -52.90
N ASN A 185 -27.64 -25.20 -52.17
CA ASN A 185 -28.25 -26.36 -52.78
C ASN A 185 -29.38 -25.80 -53.65
N ASP A 186 -29.14 -25.72 -54.96
CA ASP A 186 -29.98 -25.06 -55.96
C ASP A 186 -31.45 -25.55 -55.97
N ALA A 187 -31.75 -26.65 -55.28
CA ALA A 187 -33.07 -27.23 -55.15
C ALA A 187 -34.10 -26.31 -54.45
N GLU A 188 -33.71 -25.44 -53.51
CA GLU A 188 -34.68 -24.56 -52.81
C GLU A 188 -34.95 -23.26 -53.58
N TYR A 189 -33.97 -22.73 -54.33
CA TYR A 189 -34.16 -21.51 -55.12
C TYR A 189 -34.93 -21.76 -56.41
N GLN A 190 -34.78 -22.93 -57.04
CA GLN A 190 -35.57 -23.26 -58.22
C GLN A 190 -37.07 -23.40 -57.93
N VAL A 191 -37.47 -23.72 -56.68
CA VAL A 191 -38.89 -23.76 -56.30
C VAL A 191 -39.51 -22.36 -56.22
N TYR A 192 -38.76 -21.33 -55.84
CA TYR A 192 -39.29 -19.96 -55.78
C TYR A 192 -39.35 -19.27 -57.14
N ILE A 193 -38.41 -19.58 -58.03
CA ILE A 193 -38.37 -18.97 -59.37
C ILE A 193 -39.28 -19.74 -60.36
N GLY A 194 -39.50 -21.05 -60.14
CA GLY A 194 -40.31 -21.91 -60.99
C GLY A 194 -41.83 -21.78 -60.82
N ILE A 195 -42.34 -21.02 -59.84
CA ILE A 195 -43.79 -20.84 -59.62
C ILE A 195 -44.32 -19.59 -60.37
N GLN A 196 -43.46 -18.67 -60.80
CA GLN A 196 -43.92 -17.40 -61.39
C GLN A 196 -44.18 -17.42 -62.91
N ASP A 197 -43.76 -18.46 -63.63
CA ASP A 197 -43.76 -18.47 -65.12
C ASP A 197 -44.88 -19.29 -65.78
N LYS A 198 -45.91 -19.70 -65.03
CA LYS A 198 -47.08 -20.44 -65.56
C LYS A 198 -48.41 -19.78 -65.21
N ALA A 199 -48.58 -18.50 -65.55
CA ALA A 199 -49.90 -17.87 -65.51
C ALA A 199 -50.04 -16.66 -66.46
N SER A 200 -49.74 -16.82 -67.75
CA SER A 200 -50.33 -15.96 -68.78
C SER A 200 -50.02 -16.51 -70.18
N ILE A 201 -51.02 -16.43 -71.07
CA ILE A 201 -51.02 -16.83 -72.50
C ILE A 201 -51.46 -18.31 -72.65
N ALA A 202 -52.77 -18.60 -72.59
CA ALA A 202 -53.83 -18.44 -73.61
C ALA A 202 -54.12 -19.79 -74.28
#